data_AF-X1FCF8-F1
#
_entry.id   AF-X1FCF8-F1
#
_cell.length_a   1.000
_cell.length_b   1.000
_cell.length_c   1.000
_cell.angle_alpha   90.00
_cell.angle_beta   90.00
_cell.angle_gamma   90.00
#
_symmetry.space_group_name_H-M   'P 1'
#
loop_
_entity.id
_entity.type
_entity.pdbx_description
1 polymer ?
#
loop_
_entity_poly.entity_id
_entity_poly.type
_entity_poly.pdbx_seq_one_letter_code
_entity_poly.pdbx_strand_id
1 'polypeptide(L)'
;MPHCYIERVAARVLGDLHTVLLTVDLAGGANGEVEVNAVAKVPGNIVALDGLASVGGTRAVLEFEIEDPRFWRPGDPFLYDLDVTLKENGRRLDGVTSYFGMRTVDLTDREFLLNEEPMYLKLVLDQGFYPDGIYTAPTDAALRRDIKLSMAAGYNGARLHQKVFEPRFLYWADRLGYLCWGEAPDWGADLSNPVAQANLLREWTEIVRRDEMHPSIVAWAATNEQHPVSPKRGAKGEYLAMLQRTIKQL
;
A
#
# COMPACT_ATOMS: atom_id res chain seq x y z
N MET A 1 0.34 -0.42 -26.65
CA MET A 1 -0.34 0.25 -25.52
C MET A 1 -1.30 1.27 -26.10
N PRO A 2 -2.48 1.47 -25.50
CA PRO A 2 -3.38 2.53 -25.94
C PRO A 2 -2.73 3.91 -25.72
N HIS A 3 -3.21 4.91 -26.45
CA HIS A 3 -2.65 6.27 -26.44
C HIS A 3 -2.88 7.02 -25.11
N CYS A 4 -3.91 6.60 -24.36
CA CYS A 4 -4.16 6.91 -22.97
C CYS A 4 -4.44 5.60 -22.23
N TYR A 5 -3.86 5.41 -21.04
CA TYR A 5 -3.95 4.19 -20.24
C TYR A 5 -3.93 4.49 -18.74
N ILE A 6 -4.36 3.51 -17.94
CA ILE A 6 -4.34 3.62 -16.48
C ILE A 6 -2.91 3.34 -16.00
N GLU A 7 -2.26 4.34 -15.42
CA GLU A 7 -0.92 4.21 -14.86
C GLU A 7 -0.96 3.70 -13.41
N ARG A 8 -1.92 4.20 -12.64
CA ARG A 8 -2.04 3.86 -11.21
C ARG A 8 -3.48 3.91 -10.75
N VAL A 9 -3.81 3.03 -9.83
CA VAL A 9 -5.05 3.05 -9.06
C VAL A 9 -4.65 3.07 -7.59
N ALA A 10 -5.34 3.89 -6.80
CA ALA A 10 -5.13 4.01 -5.35
C ALA A 10 -6.47 4.18 -4.65
N ALA A 11 -6.77 3.34 -3.67
CA ALA A 11 -7.98 3.47 -2.84
C ALA A 11 -7.59 3.87 -1.42
N ARG A 12 -8.24 4.90 -0.88
CA ARG A 12 -8.04 5.39 0.49
C ARG A 12 -9.36 5.37 1.23
N VAL A 13 -9.40 4.62 2.32
CA VAL A 13 -10.52 4.63 3.28
C VAL A 13 -10.40 5.88 4.14
N LEU A 14 -11.49 6.63 4.27
CA LEU A 14 -11.54 7.80 5.14
C LEU A 14 -11.79 7.40 6.59
N GLY A 15 -11.56 8.35 7.51
CA GLY A 15 -11.66 8.08 8.95
C GLY A 15 -13.08 7.76 9.44
N ASP A 16 -14.11 7.99 8.62
CA ASP A 16 -15.48 7.59 8.91
C ASP A 16 -15.74 6.09 8.70
N LEU A 17 -14.78 5.35 8.13
CA LEU A 17 -14.90 3.92 7.80
C LEU A 17 -16.02 3.55 6.81
N HIS A 18 -16.68 4.54 6.20
CA HIS A 18 -17.74 4.34 5.20
C HIS A 18 -17.32 4.84 3.82
N THR A 19 -16.45 5.84 3.77
CA THR A 19 -16.08 6.51 2.52
C THR A 19 -14.75 6.00 1.97
N VAL A 20 -14.72 5.71 0.67
CA VAL A 20 -13.52 5.34 -0.09
C VAL A 20 -13.27 6.38 -1.17
N LEU A 21 -12.10 7.01 -1.14
CA LEU A 21 -11.59 7.82 -2.25
C LEU A 21 -10.72 6.97 -3.16
N LEU A 22 -11.16 6.81 -4.40
CA LEU A 22 -10.40 6.15 -5.46
C LEU A 22 -9.74 7.20 -6.36
N THR A 23 -8.41 7.20 -6.39
CA THR A 23 -7.63 8.00 -7.33
C THR A 23 -7.15 7.11 -8.48
N VAL A 24 -7.40 7.54 -9.70
CA VAL A 24 -6.94 6.88 -10.93
C VAL A 24 -6.04 7.84 -11.67
N ASP A 25 -4.74 7.55 -11.73
CA ASP A 25 -3.78 8.31 -12.52
C ASP A 25 -3.71 7.72 -13.93
N LEU A 26 -3.76 8.61 -14.92
CA LEU A 26 -3.77 8.30 -16.33
C LEU A 26 -2.47 8.80 -16.96
N ALA A 27 -1.87 7.95 -17.80
CA ALA A 27 -0.71 8.31 -18.59
C ALA A 27 -1.01 8.22 -20.09
N GLY A 28 -0.15 8.85 -20.89
CA GLY A 28 -0.44 9.13 -22.28
C GLY A 28 -1.30 10.39 -22.45
N GLY A 29 -1.70 10.69 -23.68
CA GLY A 29 -2.52 11.87 -23.98
C GLY A 29 -3.92 11.44 -24.36
N ALA A 30 -4.94 11.93 -23.65
CA ALA A 30 -6.32 11.78 -24.09
C ALA A 30 -6.58 12.71 -25.28
N ASN A 31 -7.26 12.22 -26.32
CA ASN A 31 -7.68 13.06 -27.46
C ASN A 31 -9.06 13.69 -27.22
N GLY A 32 -9.37 14.05 -25.97
CA GLY A 32 -10.67 14.55 -25.53
C GLY A 32 -10.98 14.20 -24.08
N GLU A 33 -12.26 14.28 -23.70
CA GLU A 33 -12.71 13.74 -22.41
C GLU A 33 -12.70 12.21 -22.45
N VAL A 34 -12.13 11.61 -21.40
CA VAL A 34 -12.19 10.18 -21.14
C VAL A 34 -13.06 9.90 -19.92
N GLU A 35 -13.67 8.73 -19.91
CA GLU A 35 -14.51 8.25 -18.82
C GLU A 35 -13.77 7.18 -18.03
N VAL A 36 -13.67 7.37 -16.72
CA VAL A 36 -13.20 6.35 -15.79
C VAL A 36 -14.39 5.76 -15.08
N ASN A 37 -14.61 4.47 -15.27
CA ASN A 37 -15.60 3.68 -14.55
C ASN A 37 -14.90 2.76 -13.55
N ALA A 38 -15.38 2.72 -12.31
CA ALA A 38 -14.82 1.85 -11.28
C ALA A 38 -15.93 1.12 -10.53
N VAL A 39 -15.77 -0.19 -10.40
CA VAL A 39 -16.75 -1.10 -9.80
C VAL A 39 -16.09 -1.88 -8.68
N ALA A 40 -16.55 -1.69 -7.44
CA ALA A 40 -16.14 -2.51 -6.32
C ALA A 40 -17.13 -3.67 -6.14
N LYS A 41 -16.62 -4.88 -5.95
CA LYS A 41 -17.41 -6.12 -5.86
C LYS A 41 -17.09 -6.86 -4.56
N VAL A 42 -18.12 -7.52 -4.04
CA VAL A 42 -17.98 -8.49 -2.93
C VAL A 42 -18.01 -9.92 -3.48
N PRO A 43 -17.59 -10.93 -2.69
CA PRO A 43 -17.65 -12.33 -3.10
C PRO A 43 -19.02 -12.71 -3.68
N GLY A 44 -19.01 -13.38 -4.84
CA GLY A 44 -20.24 -13.67 -5.61
C GLY A 44 -20.54 -12.66 -6.73
N ASN A 45 -19.63 -11.73 -7.03
CA ASN A 45 -19.75 -10.72 -8.09
C ASN A 45 -20.91 -9.73 -7.90
N ILE A 46 -21.37 -9.54 -6.66
CA ILE A 46 -22.36 -8.50 -6.35
C ILE A 46 -21.62 -7.16 -6.37
N VAL A 47 -22.16 -6.22 -7.14
CA VAL A 47 -21.66 -4.84 -7.21
C VAL A 47 -21.97 -4.17 -5.88
N ALA A 48 -20.94 -3.80 -5.14
CA ALA A 48 -21.07 -2.97 -3.95
C ALA A 48 -21.15 -1.49 -4.32
N LEU A 49 -20.37 -1.07 -5.34
CA LEU A 49 -20.23 0.32 -5.75
C LEU A 49 -19.99 0.41 -7.26
N ASP A 50 -20.53 1.45 -7.89
CA ASP A 50 -20.27 1.80 -9.30
C ASP A 50 -20.15 3.32 -9.42
N GLY A 51 -19.07 3.78 -10.02
CA GLY A 51 -18.72 5.19 -10.12
C GLY A 51 -18.26 5.55 -11.52
N LEU A 52 -18.52 6.79 -11.92
CA LEU A 52 -18.12 7.34 -13.22
C LEU A 52 -17.57 8.75 -13.04
N ALA A 53 -16.42 9.02 -13.66
CA ALA A 53 -15.85 10.35 -13.74
C ALA A 53 -15.42 10.68 -15.18
N SER A 54 -15.80 11.86 -15.67
CA SER A 54 -15.26 12.43 -16.91
C SER A 54 -14.02 13.25 -16.61
N VAL A 55 -12.96 13.03 -17.38
CA VAL A 55 -11.63 13.56 -17.10
C VAL A 55 -11.04 14.18 -18.37
N GLY A 56 -10.70 15.46 -18.30
CA GLY A 56 -9.94 16.18 -19.33
C GLY A 56 -8.43 16.31 -19.04
N GLY A 57 -7.92 15.55 -18.07
CA GLY A 57 -6.54 15.61 -17.58
C GLY A 57 -5.97 14.23 -17.24
N THR A 58 -4.96 14.20 -16.36
CA THR A 58 -4.20 12.98 -16.03
C THR A 58 -4.64 12.28 -14.75
N ARG A 59 -5.74 12.73 -14.11
CA ARG A 59 -6.22 12.17 -12.85
C ARG A 59 -7.73 12.21 -12.75
N ALA A 60 -8.32 11.07 -12.38
CA ALA A 60 -9.70 10.94 -11.93
C ALA A 60 -9.73 10.74 -10.41
N VAL A 61 -10.73 11.29 -9.74
CA VAL A 61 -11.04 10.97 -8.34
C VAL A 61 -12.51 10.57 -8.28
N LEU A 62 -12.78 9.40 -7.71
CA LEU A 62 -14.12 8.90 -7.45
C LEU A 62 -14.29 8.74 -5.95
N GLU A 63 -15.45 9.11 -5.44
CA GLU A 63 -15.83 8.93 -4.05
C GLU A 63 -16.94 7.89 -3.98
N PHE A 64 -16.79 6.94 -3.07
CA PHE A 64 -17.74 5.87 -2.84
C PHE A 64 -18.13 5.80 -1.38
N GLU A 65 -19.42 5.63 -1.10
CA GLU A 65 -19.94 5.41 0.24
C GLU A 65 -20.45 3.96 0.36
N ILE A 66 -19.95 3.23 1.35
CA ILE A 66 -20.37 1.86 1.65
C ILE A 66 -21.24 1.90 2.91
N GLU A 67 -22.53 1.66 2.76
CA GLU A 67 -23.52 1.76 3.85
C GLU A 67 -23.23 0.78 5.00
N ASP A 68 -22.91 -0.48 4.67
CA ASP A 68 -22.56 -1.54 5.65
C ASP A 68 -21.21 -2.18 5.27
N PRO A 69 -20.08 -1.51 5.61
CA PRO A 69 -18.76 -1.94 5.21
C PRO A 69 -18.32 -3.17 6.02
N ARG A 70 -17.83 -4.20 5.34
CA ARG A 70 -17.12 -5.30 6.01
C ARG A 70 -15.64 -4.99 6.07
N PHE A 71 -15.13 -4.89 7.28
CA PHE A 71 -13.75 -4.48 7.51
C PHE A 71 -12.75 -5.60 7.25
N TRP A 72 -11.57 -5.21 6.79
CA TRP A 72 -10.39 -6.04 6.78
C TRP A 72 -9.78 -6.07 8.19
N ARG A 73 -9.47 -7.25 8.70
CA ARG A 73 -8.68 -7.45 9.93
C ARG A 73 -8.03 -8.83 9.97
N PRO A 74 -7.00 -9.04 10.79
CA PRO A 74 -6.52 -10.38 11.12
C PRO A 74 -7.66 -11.30 11.59
N GLY A 75 -7.71 -12.51 11.04
CA GLY A 75 -8.79 -13.48 11.32
C GLY A 75 -10.07 -13.29 10.50
N ASP A 76 -10.32 -12.08 9.95
CA ASP A 76 -11.40 -11.80 9.01
C ASP A 76 -10.92 -10.83 7.90
N PRO A 77 -10.06 -11.29 6.97
CA PRO A 77 -9.41 -10.45 5.97
C PRO A 77 -10.31 -10.17 4.76
N PHE A 78 -11.41 -9.44 4.98
CA PHE A 78 -12.32 -9.11 3.89
C PHE A 78 -11.69 -8.13 2.89
N LEU A 79 -11.84 -8.43 1.60
CA LEU A 79 -11.33 -7.61 0.50
C LEU A 79 -12.45 -7.40 -0.52
N TYR A 80 -12.56 -6.17 -1.00
CA TYR A 80 -13.40 -5.79 -2.12
C TYR A 80 -12.57 -5.91 -3.40
N ASP A 81 -13.03 -6.71 -4.36
CA ASP A 81 -12.39 -6.76 -5.68
C ASP A 81 -12.78 -5.50 -6.46
N LEU A 82 -11.82 -4.89 -7.17
CA LEU A 82 -12.00 -3.61 -7.84
C LEU A 82 -11.70 -3.76 -9.33
N ASP A 83 -12.67 -3.42 -10.17
CA ASP A 83 -12.49 -3.30 -11.62
C ASP A 83 -12.49 -1.83 -12.03
N VAL A 84 -11.44 -1.38 -12.71
CA VAL A 84 -11.36 -0.01 -13.25
C VAL A 84 -11.25 -0.07 -14.76
N THR A 85 -12.14 0.63 -15.46
CA THR A 85 -12.20 0.67 -16.91
C THR A 85 -12.07 2.11 -17.41
N LEU A 86 -11.14 2.33 -18.33
CA LEU A 86 -11.00 3.59 -19.06
C LEU A 86 -11.75 3.49 -20.39
N LYS A 87 -12.60 4.47 -20.70
CA LYS A 87 -13.36 4.55 -21.94
C LYS A 87 -13.14 5.90 -22.63
N GLU A 88 -13.24 5.91 -23.95
CA GLU A 88 -13.25 7.11 -24.78
C GLU A 88 -14.31 6.92 -25.86
N ASN A 89 -15.21 7.89 -26.03
CA ASN A 89 -16.34 7.81 -26.98
C ASN A 89 -17.16 6.51 -26.84
N GLY A 90 -17.42 6.08 -25.60
CA GLY A 90 -18.15 4.85 -25.28
C GLY A 90 -17.41 3.54 -25.54
N ARG A 91 -16.16 3.57 -26.03
CA ARG A 91 -15.33 2.38 -26.27
C ARG A 91 -14.29 2.21 -25.16
N ARG A 92 -14.10 0.98 -24.69
CA ARG A 92 -13.04 0.65 -23.72
C ARG A 92 -11.66 0.84 -24.37
N LEU A 93 -10.83 1.66 -23.74
CA LEU A 93 -9.42 1.85 -24.09
C LEU A 93 -8.51 0.93 -23.28
N ASP A 94 -8.75 0.85 -21.97
CA ASP A 94 -7.92 0.10 -21.03
C ASP A 94 -8.78 -0.42 -19.87
N GLY A 95 -8.23 -1.32 -19.07
CA GLY A 95 -8.79 -1.59 -17.75
C GLY A 95 -7.92 -2.52 -16.93
N VAL A 96 -7.94 -2.30 -15.63
CA VAL A 96 -7.14 -2.99 -14.63
C VAL A 96 -8.03 -3.54 -13.52
N THR A 97 -7.57 -4.62 -12.90
CA THR A 97 -8.23 -5.22 -11.74
C THR A 97 -7.31 -5.09 -10.53
N SER A 98 -7.87 -4.75 -9.38
CA SER A 98 -7.18 -4.67 -8.10
C SER A 98 -8.12 -5.12 -6.98
N TYR A 99 -7.79 -4.80 -5.75
CA TYR A 99 -8.64 -4.97 -4.58
C TYR A 99 -8.27 -3.94 -3.51
N PHE A 100 -9.14 -3.73 -2.55
CA PHE A 100 -8.84 -2.96 -1.35
C PHE A 100 -9.52 -3.57 -0.12
N GLY A 101 -9.01 -3.26 1.07
CA GLY A 101 -9.62 -3.63 2.34
C GLY A 101 -10.11 -2.38 3.08
N MET A 102 -11.31 -2.44 3.66
CA MET A 102 -11.83 -1.37 4.51
C MET A 102 -11.20 -1.48 5.89
N ARG A 103 -10.27 -0.58 6.25
CA ARG A 103 -9.68 -0.55 7.60
C ARG A 103 -9.11 0.81 7.97
N THR A 104 -9.11 1.15 9.25
CA THR A 104 -8.33 2.28 9.81
C THR A 104 -7.20 1.77 10.68
N VAL A 105 -6.10 2.53 10.71
CA VAL A 105 -4.99 2.32 11.64
C VAL A 105 -4.77 3.63 12.37
N ASP A 106 -4.75 3.56 13.69
CA ASP A 106 -4.51 4.71 14.55
C ASP A 106 -3.63 4.33 15.74
N LEU A 107 -3.12 5.35 16.42
CA LEU A 107 -2.30 5.22 17.61
C LEU A 107 -2.81 6.21 18.66
N THR A 108 -3.13 5.68 19.83
CA THR A 108 -3.25 6.51 21.04
C THR A 108 -1.90 6.63 21.73
N ASP A 109 -1.84 7.35 22.84
CA ASP A 109 -0.63 7.43 23.66
C ASP A 109 -0.11 6.06 24.16
N ARG A 110 -0.95 5.01 24.15
CA ARG A 110 -0.63 3.70 24.75
C ARG A 110 -0.94 2.50 23.88
N GLU A 111 -1.77 2.64 22.86
CA GLU A 111 -2.35 1.51 22.14
C GLU A 111 -2.32 1.75 20.63
N PHE A 112 -1.98 0.68 19.91
CA PHE A 112 -2.23 0.58 18.48
C PHE A 112 -3.69 0.18 18.28
N LEU A 113 -4.39 0.92 17.41
CA LEU A 113 -5.77 0.68 17.07
C LEU A 113 -5.89 0.21 15.62
N LEU A 114 -6.67 -0.85 15.40
CA LEU A 114 -7.12 -1.29 14.09
C LEU A 114 -8.64 -1.24 14.08
N ASN A 115 -9.25 -0.46 13.18
CA ASN A 115 -10.70 -0.26 13.14
C ASN A 115 -11.24 0.26 14.49
N GLU A 116 -10.54 1.24 15.08
CA GLU A 116 -10.86 1.84 16.39
C GLU A 116 -10.73 0.88 17.60
N GLU A 117 -10.39 -0.39 17.39
CA GLU A 117 -10.22 -1.40 18.44
C GLU A 117 -8.72 -1.58 18.80
N PRO A 118 -8.37 -1.61 20.11
CA PRO A 118 -7.01 -1.92 20.54
C PRO A 118 -6.53 -3.29 20.07
N MET A 119 -5.36 -3.33 19.46
CA MET A 119 -4.73 -4.57 19.00
C MET A 119 -3.27 -4.65 19.41
N TYR A 120 -2.90 -5.76 20.04
CA TYR A 120 -1.50 -6.05 20.35
C TYR A 120 -0.77 -6.54 19.09
N LEU A 121 0.26 -5.81 18.68
CA LEU A 121 1.13 -6.17 17.57
C LEU A 121 2.15 -7.24 18.01
N LYS A 122 1.87 -8.49 17.70
CA LYS A 122 2.80 -9.61 17.91
C LYS A 122 3.50 -9.91 16.59
N LEU A 123 4.48 -9.08 16.25
CA LEU A 123 5.21 -9.15 14.99
C LEU A 123 6.52 -9.94 15.12
N VAL A 124 6.86 -10.70 14.09
CA VAL A 124 8.21 -11.26 13.89
C VAL A 124 9.07 -10.28 13.08
N LEU A 125 10.38 -10.32 13.26
CA LEU A 125 11.31 -9.66 12.35
C LEU A 125 11.59 -10.59 11.16
N ASP A 126 11.15 -10.21 9.96
CA ASP A 126 11.28 -11.02 8.75
C ASP A 126 12.29 -10.40 7.79
N GLN A 127 13.42 -11.08 7.59
CA GLN A 127 14.46 -10.67 6.64
C GLN A 127 14.22 -11.23 5.23
N GLY A 128 13.27 -12.15 5.07
CA GLY A 128 12.94 -12.79 3.80
C GLY A 128 14.08 -13.64 3.26
N PHE A 129 14.70 -14.45 4.12
CA PHE A 129 15.79 -15.37 3.79
C PHE A 129 15.28 -16.73 3.34
N TYR A 130 15.67 -17.14 2.12
CA TYR A 130 15.33 -18.46 1.58
C TYR A 130 16.58 -19.34 1.45
N PRO A 131 16.47 -20.65 1.73
CA PRO A 131 17.62 -21.57 1.68
C PRO A 131 18.33 -21.60 0.31
N ASP A 132 17.56 -21.47 -0.76
CA ASP A 132 18.06 -21.59 -2.15
C ASP A 132 18.50 -20.23 -2.74
N GLY A 133 18.26 -19.13 -2.02
CA GLY A 133 18.58 -17.77 -2.45
C GLY A 133 18.27 -16.77 -1.34
N ILE A 134 19.28 -16.04 -0.88
CA ILE A 134 19.16 -15.20 0.34
C ILE A 134 17.99 -14.22 0.25
N TYR A 135 17.79 -13.51 -0.87
CA TYR A 135 16.81 -12.42 -0.91
C TYR A 135 15.63 -12.61 -1.87
N THR A 136 15.50 -13.76 -2.52
CA THR A 136 14.43 -13.96 -3.51
C THR A 136 13.66 -15.22 -3.18
N ALA A 137 12.34 -15.09 -3.02
CA ALA A 137 11.51 -16.25 -2.80
C ALA A 137 11.59 -17.20 -4.00
N PRO A 138 11.82 -18.51 -3.80
CA PRO A 138 11.97 -19.46 -4.91
C PRO A 138 10.65 -19.67 -5.65
N THR A 139 9.52 -19.49 -4.97
CA THR A 139 8.17 -19.62 -5.54
C THR A 139 7.18 -18.70 -4.86
N ASP A 140 6.04 -18.45 -5.49
CA ASP A 140 4.90 -17.77 -4.87
C ASP A 140 4.38 -18.53 -3.64
N ALA A 141 4.41 -19.86 -3.68
CA ALA A 141 4.03 -20.72 -2.56
C ALA A 141 4.98 -20.56 -1.35
N ALA A 142 6.25 -20.21 -1.57
CA ALA A 142 7.20 -19.93 -0.49
C ALA A 142 6.82 -18.66 0.28
N LEU A 143 6.47 -17.57 -0.43
CA LEU A 143 5.96 -16.33 0.18
C LEU A 143 4.75 -16.62 1.09
N ARG A 144 3.77 -17.36 0.55
CA ARG A 144 2.57 -17.74 1.31
C ARG A 144 2.91 -18.65 2.49
N ARG A 145 3.90 -19.53 2.35
CA ARG A 145 4.32 -20.47 3.40
C ARG A 145 4.95 -19.73 4.57
N ASP A 146 5.78 -18.73 4.34
CA ASP A 146 6.43 -17.96 5.40
C ASP A 146 5.40 -17.26 6.30
N ILE A 147 4.40 -16.62 5.69
CA ILE A 147 3.26 -16.03 6.43
C ILE A 147 2.55 -17.08 7.28
N LYS A 148 2.24 -18.25 6.70
CA LYS A 148 1.56 -19.34 7.43
C LYS A 148 2.40 -19.89 8.59
N LEU A 149 3.72 -19.98 8.43
CA LEU A 149 4.62 -20.43 9.50
C LEU A 149 4.64 -19.43 10.66
N SER A 150 4.72 -18.13 10.35
CA SER A 150 4.63 -17.07 11.34
C SER A 150 3.30 -17.10 12.11
N MET A 151 2.18 -17.22 11.40
CA MET A 151 0.85 -17.37 12.01
C MET A 151 0.73 -18.64 12.86
N ALA A 152 1.30 -19.76 12.40
CA ALA A 152 1.30 -21.02 13.17
C ALA A 152 2.14 -20.93 14.45
N ALA A 153 3.19 -20.10 14.47
CA ALA A 153 3.94 -19.75 15.68
C ALA A 153 3.21 -18.73 16.57
N GLY A 154 2.03 -18.26 16.15
CA GLY A 154 1.15 -17.38 16.90
C GLY A 154 1.48 -15.90 16.78
N TYR A 155 2.20 -15.48 15.74
CA TYR A 155 2.36 -14.06 15.38
C TYR A 155 1.21 -13.60 14.50
N ASN A 156 0.86 -12.31 14.57
CA ASN A 156 -0.19 -11.71 13.73
C ASN A 156 0.38 -10.81 12.63
N GLY A 157 1.70 -10.77 12.48
CA GLY A 157 2.35 -9.98 11.44
C GLY A 157 3.87 -10.06 11.45
N ALA A 158 4.50 -9.30 10.56
CA ALA A 158 5.94 -9.11 10.49
C ALA A 158 6.35 -7.65 10.27
N ARG A 159 7.51 -7.30 10.80
CA ARG A 159 8.33 -6.20 10.30
C ARG A 159 9.23 -6.72 9.19
N LEU A 160 8.97 -6.25 7.97
CA LEU A 160 9.65 -6.66 6.75
C LEU A 160 11.01 -5.95 6.69
N HIS A 161 11.99 -6.52 7.36
CA HIS A 161 13.15 -5.80 7.81
C HIS A 161 14.18 -5.55 6.71
N GLN A 162 14.63 -4.30 6.60
CA GLN A 162 15.72 -3.87 5.71
C GLN A 162 15.58 -4.34 4.26
N LYS A 163 14.34 -4.47 3.78
CA LYS A 163 14.05 -5.03 2.47
C LYS A 163 12.67 -4.60 1.98
N VAL A 164 12.59 -4.33 0.68
CA VAL A 164 11.32 -4.24 -0.04
C VAL A 164 10.92 -5.63 -0.51
N PHE A 165 9.86 -6.17 0.05
CA PHE A 165 9.34 -7.47 -0.37
C PHE A 165 8.63 -7.36 -1.73
N GLU A 166 8.53 -8.50 -2.41
CA GLU A 166 7.75 -8.63 -3.62
C GLU A 166 6.26 -8.31 -3.33
N PRO A 167 5.53 -7.58 -4.20
CA PRO A 167 4.10 -7.29 -3.99
C PRO A 167 3.23 -8.55 -3.78
N ARG A 168 3.70 -9.71 -4.27
CA ARG A 168 3.07 -11.01 -4.04
C ARG A 168 3.06 -11.42 -2.56
N PHE A 169 4.07 -11.04 -1.77
CA PHE A 169 4.05 -11.28 -0.32
C PHE A 169 2.91 -10.50 0.33
N LEU A 170 2.79 -9.21 -0.01
CA LEU A 170 1.74 -8.33 0.50
C LEU A 170 0.35 -8.79 0.05
N TYR A 171 0.20 -9.25 -1.19
CA TYR A 171 -1.02 -9.91 -1.66
C TYR A 171 -1.43 -11.10 -0.77
N TRP A 172 -0.48 -11.96 -0.40
CA TRP A 172 -0.77 -13.06 0.51
C TRP A 172 -1.06 -12.59 1.93
N ALA A 173 -0.37 -11.55 2.41
CA ALA A 173 -0.61 -10.96 3.72
C ALA A 173 -2.03 -10.39 3.82
N ASP A 174 -2.48 -9.68 2.80
CA ASP A 174 -3.85 -9.16 2.72
C ASP A 174 -4.88 -10.29 2.74
N ARG A 175 -4.69 -11.32 1.91
CA ARG A 175 -5.64 -12.45 1.80
C ARG A 175 -5.65 -13.37 3.03
N LEU A 176 -4.56 -13.41 3.79
CA LEU A 176 -4.44 -14.24 5.00
C LEU A 176 -4.73 -13.49 6.30
N GLY A 177 -4.85 -12.15 6.25
CA GLY A 177 -5.06 -11.33 7.45
C GLY A 177 -3.80 -11.24 8.31
N TYR A 178 -2.68 -10.93 7.67
CA TYR A 178 -1.37 -10.80 8.31
C TYR A 178 -0.88 -9.36 8.24
N LEU A 179 -0.44 -8.79 9.36
CA LEU A 179 -0.01 -7.40 9.43
C LEU A 179 1.43 -7.26 8.95
N CYS A 180 1.70 -6.20 8.18
CA CYS A 180 3.01 -5.88 7.66
C CYS A 180 3.43 -4.49 8.16
N TRP A 181 4.69 -4.40 8.59
CA TRP A 181 5.39 -3.14 8.75
C TRP A 181 6.45 -3.07 7.65
N GLY A 182 6.19 -2.22 6.66
CA GLY A 182 7.07 -2.02 5.50
C GLY A 182 8.28 -1.16 5.85
N GLU A 183 9.45 -1.49 5.31
CA GLU A 183 10.71 -0.84 5.67
C GLU A 183 11.59 -0.56 4.44
N ALA A 184 12.30 0.57 4.48
CA ALA A 184 13.30 0.91 3.48
C ALA A 184 14.60 0.10 3.70
N PRO A 185 15.29 -0.33 2.62
CA PRO A 185 16.56 -1.05 2.72
C PRO A 185 17.73 -0.05 2.84
N ASP A 186 17.82 0.67 3.95
CA ASP A 186 18.79 1.76 4.13
C ASP A 186 20.13 1.34 4.79
N TRP A 187 20.35 0.04 5.04
CA TRP A 187 21.58 -0.47 5.63
C TRP A 187 22.80 -0.09 4.80
N GLY A 188 23.75 0.59 5.43
CA GLY A 188 24.97 1.06 4.79
C GLY A 188 24.79 2.31 3.92
N ALA A 189 23.60 2.92 3.86
CA ALA A 189 23.39 4.18 3.15
C ALA A 189 24.09 5.35 3.86
N ASP A 190 24.94 6.06 3.13
CA ASP A 190 25.54 7.32 3.60
C ASP A 190 24.57 8.49 3.40
N LEU A 191 23.73 8.75 4.41
CA LEU A 191 22.79 9.87 4.40
C LEU A 191 23.45 11.25 4.52
N SER A 192 24.78 11.36 4.51
CA SER A 192 25.46 12.65 4.32
C SER A 192 25.68 12.99 2.84
N ASN A 193 25.60 11.99 1.95
CA ASN A 193 25.74 12.15 0.51
C ASN A 193 24.40 12.56 -0.14
N PRO A 194 24.32 13.73 -0.81
CA PRO A 194 23.09 14.19 -1.48
C PRO A 194 22.54 13.22 -2.54
N VAL A 195 23.41 12.47 -3.22
CA VAL A 195 22.99 11.48 -4.23
C VAL A 195 22.29 10.29 -3.55
N ALA A 196 22.82 9.82 -2.43
CA ALA A 196 22.20 8.75 -1.64
C ALA A 196 20.84 9.21 -1.08
N GLN A 197 20.76 10.43 -0.57
CA GLN A 197 19.51 11.05 -0.11
C GLN A 197 18.45 11.12 -1.22
N ALA A 198 18.84 11.58 -2.42
CA ALA A 198 17.92 11.70 -3.55
C ALA A 198 17.42 10.33 -4.04
N ASN A 199 18.31 9.33 -4.10
CA ASN A 199 17.93 7.97 -4.49
C ASN A 199 16.99 7.34 -3.46
N LEU A 200 17.32 7.39 -2.17
CA LEU A 200 16.48 6.82 -1.11
C LEU A 200 15.11 7.51 -1.07
N LEU A 201 15.05 8.84 -1.24
CA LEU A 201 13.77 9.54 -1.28
C LEU A 201 12.90 9.11 -2.46
N ARG A 202 13.50 9.02 -3.66
CA ARG A 202 12.80 8.59 -4.87
C ARG A 202 12.29 7.16 -4.73
N GLU A 203 13.18 6.24 -4.41
CA GLU A 203 12.86 4.80 -4.27
C GLU A 203 11.83 4.58 -3.17
N TRP A 204 11.98 5.23 -2.01
CA TRP A 204 11.01 5.11 -0.93
C TRP A 204 9.63 5.66 -1.31
N THR A 205 9.58 6.76 -2.06
CA THR A 205 8.31 7.30 -2.58
C THR A 205 7.65 6.32 -3.55
N GLU A 206 8.43 5.70 -4.44
CA GLU A 206 7.95 4.68 -5.36
C GLU A 206 7.42 3.43 -4.62
N ILE A 207 8.13 2.99 -3.58
CA ILE A 207 7.74 1.84 -2.74
C ILE A 207 6.42 2.11 -2.03
N VAL A 208 6.29 3.23 -1.33
CA VAL A 208 5.04 3.58 -0.62
C VAL A 208 3.89 3.69 -1.62
N ARG A 209 4.08 4.37 -2.76
CA ARG A 209 3.03 4.49 -3.80
C ARG A 209 2.63 3.16 -4.41
N ARG A 210 3.56 2.22 -4.56
CA ARG A 210 3.31 0.88 -5.10
C ARG A 210 2.45 0.06 -4.12
N ASP A 211 2.71 0.22 -2.83
CA ASP A 211 2.23 -0.69 -1.80
C ASP A 211 1.10 -0.11 -0.92
N GLU A 212 0.75 1.18 -1.05
CA GLU A 212 -0.24 1.88 -0.22
C GLU A 212 -1.64 1.25 -0.22
N MET A 213 -1.98 0.52 -1.29
CA MET A 213 -3.28 -0.16 -1.39
C MET A 213 -3.37 -1.45 -0.58
N HIS A 214 -2.26 -1.98 -0.07
CA HIS A 214 -2.26 -3.21 0.72
C HIS A 214 -2.80 -2.94 2.13
N PRO A 215 -4.01 -3.41 2.50
CA PRO A 215 -4.57 -3.18 3.83
C PRO A 215 -3.71 -3.79 4.95
N SER A 216 -2.91 -4.83 4.64
CA SER A 216 -1.95 -5.44 5.56
C SER A 216 -0.87 -4.49 6.05
N ILE A 217 -0.47 -3.47 5.28
CA ILE A 217 0.58 -2.56 5.73
C ILE A 217 0.02 -1.56 6.73
N VAL A 218 0.45 -1.67 7.98
CA VAL A 218 -0.03 -0.82 9.08
C VAL A 218 1.01 0.15 9.61
N ALA A 219 2.26 0.02 9.16
CA ALA A 219 3.34 0.92 9.55
C ALA A 219 4.41 1.00 8.46
N TRP A 220 5.07 2.15 8.40
CA TRP A 220 6.15 2.46 7.46
C TRP A 220 7.40 2.91 8.23
N ALA A 221 8.50 2.19 8.06
CA ALA A 221 9.82 2.58 8.58
C ALA A 221 10.72 3.03 7.41
N ALA A 222 10.90 4.34 7.29
CA ALA A 222 11.69 4.91 6.20
C ALA A 222 13.21 4.77 6.41
N THR A 223 13.64 4.43 7.62
CA THR A 223 15.05 4.17 7.98
C THR A 223 15.14 3.22 9.17
N ASN A 224 16.30 2.58 9.33
CA ASN A 224 16.65 1.77 10.50
C ASN A 224 17.95 2.25 11.13
N GLU A 225 17.96 2.43 12.46
CA GLU A 225 19.15 2.80 13.25
C GLU A 225 19.91 4.05 12.75
N GLN A 226 19.25 4.88 11.92
CA GLN A 226 19.78 6.17 11.50
C GLN A 226 19.64 7.17 12.64
N HIS A 227 20.66 7.22 13.51
CA HIS A 227 20.69 8.23 14.56
C HIS A 227 20.91 9.62 13.95
N PRO A 228 20.16 10.66 14.38
CA PRO A 228 20.57 12.03 14.14
C PRO A 228 21.91 12.22 14.85
N VAL A 229 22.97 12.48 14.09
CA VAL A 229 24.29 12.75 14.65
C VAL A 229 24.23 14.15 15.28
N SER A 230 23.89 14.18 16.57
CA SER A 230 23.76 15.34 17.45
C SER A 230 22.43 16.15 17.38
N PRO A 231 22.05 16.83 18.49
CA PRO A 231 20.85 17.65 18.58
C PRO A 231 20.95 19.00 17.83
N LYS A 232 22.09 19.27 17.17
CA LYS A 232 22.17 20.38 16.21
C LYS A 232 21.63 19.91 14.87
N ARG A 233 20.59 20.58 14.38
CA ARG A 233 20.03 20.45 13.02
C ARG A 233 21.16 20.43 11.98
N GLY A 234 21.61 19.24 11.61
CA GLY A 234 22.49 19.00 10.48
C GLY A 234 21.68 18.42 9.32
N ALA A 235 22.24 18.46 8.10
CA ALA A 235 21.58 18.01 6.87
C ALA A 235 20.88 16.64 6.98
N LYS A 236 21.46 15.70 7.76
CA LYS A 236 20.86 14.37 8.04
C LYS A 236 19.52 14.47 8.79
N GLY A 237 19.43 15.31 9.83
CA GLY A 237 18.20 15.46 10.61
C GLY A 237 17.09 16.15 9.82
N GLU A 238 17.44 17.13 8.98
CA GLU A 238 16.50 17.80 8.08
C GLU A 238 15.97 16.84 7.00
N TYR A 239 16.85 15.99 6.46
CA TYR A 239 16.47 14.94 5.51
C TYR A 239 15.50 13.93 6.11
N LEU A 240 15.77 13.41 7.33
CA LEU A 240 14.86 12.46 7.99
C LEU A 240 13.48 13.09 8.26
N ALA A 241 13.43 14.35 8.69
CA ALA A 241 12.18 15.06 8.90
C ALA A 241 11.44 15.33 7.58
N MET A 242 12.17 15.61 6.50
CA MET A 242 11.60 15.73 5.15
C MET A 242 11.00 14.40 4.69
N LEU A 243 11.74 13.29 4.81
CA LEU A 243 11.29 11.95 4.43
C LEU A 243 9.97 11.59 5.12
N GLN A 244 9.87 11.85 6.43
CA GLN A 244 8.63 11.65 7.20
C GLN A 244 7.47 12.52 6.71
N ARG A 245 7.73 13.80 6.36
CA ARG A 245 6.69 14.69 5.81
C ARG A 245 6.22 14.24 4.44
N THR A 246 7.14 13.82 3.57
CA THR A 246 6.80 13.33 2.22
C THR A 246 5.86 12.14 2.30
N ILE A 247 6.15 11.15 3.16
CA ILE A 247 5.29 9.96 3.32
C ILE A 247 3.88 10.33 3.79
N LYS A 248 3.75 11.31 4.69
CA LYS A 248 2.44 11.77 5.18
C LYS A 248 1.62 12.52 4.12
N GLN A 249 2.24 12.93 3.02
CA GLN A 249 1.59 13.64 1.92
C GLN A 249 1.22 12.73 0.74
N LEU A 250 1.70 11.48 0.75
CA LEU A 250 1.25 10.43 -0.17
C LEU A 250 -0.15 9.95 0.30
#